data_AF-A0A952GGJ8-F1
#
_entry.id   AF-A0A952GGJ8-F1
#
_cell.length_a   1.000
_cell.length_b   1.000
_cell.length_c   1.000
_cell.angle_alpha   90.00
_cell.angle_beta   90.00
_cell.angle_gamma   90.00
#
_symmetry.space_group_name_H-M   'P 1'
#
loop_
_entity.id
_entity.type
_entity.pdbx_description
1 polymer ?
#
loop_
_entity_poly.entity_id
_entity_poly.type
_entity_poly.pdbx_seq_one_letter_code
_entity_poly.pdbx_strand_id
1 'polypeptide(L)'
;MGRANFKFAGLCALALALAMVVVAWTQDLPIRDPDGVVVPTYVRLPIILLIAWLLDVLPRAVVRAGRHVATVPQQFRAVARERWTRSHVVFSVSGLAAWYVCYAAFRNLKSYVPFVHEGVVDSTFKRMDRALWLGHDPANVLHSLFGTTWAAEFFSAVYVIWIVLIPVTLAVALVWTRHPAAGSWFVTAVAVDWLLGVAAYFAVPTLGPIYSARGDFTGLRHTYATTLEQQLWDDRVHVLANPHATDAVQTIAAFPSLHVGLMVTVCLFVTFAGMARWIRVTSWVFLVLTVLSTIYLGWHFSLDAVGGAVLGAAAVWIAAIGTGNHVGGRPRLVDRGGYEVTEATGQASTEVSRSA
;
A
#
# COMPACT_ATOMS: atom_id res chain seq x y z
N MET A 1 16.44 22.56 7.75
CA MET A 1 15.55 21.41 7.49
C MET A 1 15.83 20.87 6.08
N GLY A 2 16.05 19.56 5.94
CA GLY A 2 16.54 18.95 4.70
C GLY A 2 15.50 18.84 3.58
N ARG A 3 15.98 18.67 2.34
CA ARG A 3 15.15 18.45 1.13
C ARG A 3 14.25 17.22 1.29
N ALA A 4 13.03 17.28 0.77
CA ALA A 4 12.17 16.11 0.65
C ALA A 4 12.90 15.01 -0.15
N ASN A 5 13.05 13.84 0.45
CA ASN A 5 13.81 12.73 -0.10
C ASN A 5 13.25 11.40 0.41
N PHE A 6 13.66 10.31 -0.23
CA PHE A 6 13.26 8.95 0.12
C PHE A 6 14.35 8.22 0.92
N LYS A 7 15.22 8.92 1.67
CA LYS A 7 16.28 8.24 2.44
C LYS A 7 15.69 7.29 3.48
N PHE A 8 14.66 7.73 4.22
CA PHE A 8 14.02 6.89 5.23
C PHE A 8 13.27 5.71 4.61
N ALA A 9 12.48 5.95 3.55
CA ALA A 9 11.86 4.87 2.77
C ALA A 9 12.90 3.89 2.19
N GLY A 10 14.05 4.40 1.73
CA GLY A 10 15.17 3.59 1.25
C GLY A 10 15.82 2.75 2.35
N LEU A 11 15.89 3.25 3.59
CA LEU A 11 16.33 2.45 4.74
C LEU A 11 15.33 1.34 5.07
N CYS A 12 14.02 1.63 5.02
CA CYS A 12 12.99 0.58 5.16
C CYS A 12 13.10 -0.46 4.05
N ALA A 13 13.32 -0.03 2.80
CA ALA A 13 13.52 -0.90 1.65
C ALA A 13 14.74 -1.80 1.82
N LEU A 14 15.87 -1.23 2.27
CA LEU A 14 17.08 -1.98 2.55
C LEU A 14 16.87 -2.99 3.68
N ALA A 15 16.23 -2.59 4.78
CA ALA A 15 15.94 -3.48 5.90
C ALA A 15 15.05 -4.67 5.48
N LEU A 16 13.98 -4.41 4.72
CA LEU A 16 13.12 -5.45 4.16
C LEU A 16 13.87 -6.36 3.19
N ALA A 17 14.65 -5.79 2.26
CA ALA A 17 15.42 -6.58 1.29
C ALA A 17 16.46 -7.47 1.98
N LEU A 18 17.17 -6.95 2.98
CA LEU A 18 18.11 -7.73 3.78
C LEU A 18 17.40 -8.85 4.55
N ALA A 19 16.28 -8.56 5.21
CA ALA A 19 15.48 -9.57 5.89
C ALA A 19 15.01 -10.66 4.91
N MET A 20 14.55 -10.28 3.72
CA MET A 20 14.14 -11.22 2.67
C MET A 20 15.30 -12.15 2.28
N VAL A 21 16.48 -11.59 2.00
CA VAL A 21 17.68 -12.38 1.62
C VAL A 21 18.11 -13.30 2.75
N VAL A 22 18.10 -12.83 3.99
CA VAL A 22 18.47 -13.64 5.17
C VAL A 22 17.49 -14.80 5.38
N VAL A 23 16.18 -14.53 5.33
CA VAL A 23 15.17 -15.60 5.48
C VAL A 23 15.25 -16.58 4.32
N ALA A 24 15.35 -16.09 3.08
CA ALA A 24 15.50 -16.93 1.90
C ALA A 24 16.72 -17.86 2.02
N TRP A 25 17.87 -17.32 2.44
CA TRP A 25 19.08 -18.12 2.59
C TRP A 25 19.01 -19.12 3.76
N THR A 26 18.50 -18.70 4.91
CA THR A 26 18.42 -19.56 6.10
C THR A 26 17.38 -20.68 5.98
N GLN A 27 16.33 -20.47 5.19
CA GLN A 27 15.25 -21.44 4.96
C GLN A 27 15.37 -22.19 3.63
N ASP A 28 16.45 -21.96 2.86
CA ASP A 28 16.65 -22.52 1.52
C ASP A 28 15.46 -22.27 0.56
N LEU A 29 14.98 -21.03 0.53
CA LEU A 29 13.82 -20.62 -0.28
C LEU A 29 14.26 -19.71 -1.45
N PRO A 30 13.61 -19.82 -2.63
CA PRO A 30 13.88 -18.90 -3.72
C PRO A 30 13.25 -17.53 -3.48
N ILE A 31 13.88 -16.49 -4.02
CA ILE A 31 13.28 -15.16 -4.16
C ILE A 31 12.40 -15.18 -5.41
N ARG A 32 11.11 -14.88 -5.22
CA ARG A 32 10.08 -14.93 -6.27
C ARG A 32 9.79 -13.54 -6.81
N ASP A 33 9.50 -13.44 -8.11
CA ASP A 33 8.84 -12.26 -8.66
C ASP A 33 7.38 -12.29 -8.18
N PRO A 34 6.93 -11.34 -7.32
CA PRO A 34 5.59 -11.36 -6.73
C PRO A 34 4.45 -11.31 -7.75
N ASP A 35 4.82 -10.96 -8.99
CA ASP A 35 3.94 -10.51 -10.04
C ASP A 35 4.22 -11.15 -11.41
N GLY A 36 5.28 -11.95 -11.53
CA GLY A 36 5.80 -12.49 -12.79
C GLY A 36 4.93 -13.56 -13.45
N VAL A 37 3.77 -13.88 -12.87
CA VAL A 37 2.90 -15.01 -13.25
C VAL A 37 2.19 -14.78 -14.60
N VAL A 38 1.93 -13.53 -14.98
CA VAL A 38 1.20 -13.20 -16.24
C VAL A 38 2.02 -12.35 -17.20
N VAL A 39 2.70 -11.32 -16.68
CA VAL A 39 3.59 -10.45 -17.44
C VAL A 39 4.82 -10.18 -16.58
N PRO A 40 6.04 -10.41 -17.08
CA PRO A 40 7.24 -10.17 -16.31
C PRO A 40 7.29 -8.73 -15.79
N THR A 41 7.72 -8.55 -14.55
CA THR A 41 7.76 -7.23 -13.89
C THR A 41 8.53 -6.19 -14.72
N TYR A 42 9.65 -6.60 -15.34
CA TYR A 42 10.49 -5.70 -16.15
C TYR A 42 9.78 -5.17 -17.41
N VAL A 43 8.68 -5.79 -17.85
CA VAL A 43 7.81 -5.28 -18.93
C VAL A 43 6.68 -4.45 -18.36
N ARG A 44 6.04 -4.95 -17.29
CA ARG A 44 4.83 -4.36 -16.73
C ARG A 44 5.09 -3.03 -16.03
N LEU A 45 6.18 -2.88 -15.27
CA LEU A 45 6.50 -1.63 -14.58
C LEU A 45 6.71 -0.45 -15.55
N PRO A 46 7.50 -0.59 -16.64
CA PRO A 46 7.58 0.45 -17.68
C PRO A 46 6.22 0.81 -18.28
N ILE A 47 5.34 -0.17 -18.52
CA ILE A 47 4.00 0.08 -19.04
C ILE A 47 3.14 0.87 -18.05
N ILE A 48 3.12 0.47 -16.77
CA ILE A 48 2.38 1.19 -15.72
C ILE A 48 2.90 2.63 -15.61
N LEU A 49 4.22 2.83 -15.64
CA LEU A 49 4.82 4.15 -15.61
C LEU A 49 4.46 5.00 -16.82
N LEU A 50 4.49 4.40 -18.02
CA LEU A 50 4.08 5.06 -19.25
C LEU A 50 2.61 5.47 -19.19
N ILE A 51 1.72 4.58 -18.73
CA ILE A 51 0.30 4.86 -18.57
C ILE A 51 0.08 5.98 -17.54
N ALA A 52 0.72 5.92 -16.38
CA ALA A 52 0.61 6.96 -15.35
C ALA A 52 1.10 8.32 -15.87
N TRP A 53 2.21 8.33 -16.62
CA TRP A 53 2.74 9.52 -17.28
C TRP A 53 1.77 10.08 -18.34
N LEU A 54 1.22 9.21 -19.19
CA LEU A 54 0.23 9.59 -20.21
C LEU A 54 -1.05 10.13 -19.57
N LEU A 55 -1.54 9.50 -18.51
CA LEU A 55 -2.73 9.95 -17.77
C LEU A 55 -2.51 11.30 -17.08
N ASP A 56 -1.27 11.69 -16.77
CA ASP A 56 -0.96 13.03 -16.28
C ASP A 56 -0.85 14.06 -17.42
N VAL A 57 -0.15 13.73 -18.51
CA VAL A 57 0.18 14.69 -19.57
C VAL A 57 -0.97 14.86 -20.58
N LEU A 58 -1.56 13.76 -21.07
CA LEU A 58 -2.51 13.77 -22.19
C LEU A 58 -3.81 14.54 -21.86
N PRO A 59 -4.51 14.29 -20.73
CA PRO A 59 -5.74 15.02 -20.42
C PRO A 59 -5.49 16.53 -20.29
N ARG A 60 -4.36 16.91 -19.70
CA ARG A 60 -3.99 18.33 -19.54
C ARG A 60 -3.64 18.98 -20.87
N ALA A 61 -2.95 18.26 -21.75
CA ALA A 61 -2.64 18.73 -23.11
C ALA A 61 -3.91 18.94 -23.94
N VAL A 62 -4.87 18.00 -23.86
CA VAL A 62 -6.17 18.11 -24.54
C VAL A 62 -6.98 19.28 -23.99
N VAL A 63 -7.08 19.42 -22.67
CA VAL A 63 -7.79 20.55 -22.04
C VAL A 63 -7.15 21.89 -22.43
N ARG A 64 -5.81 21.98 -22.48
CA ARG A 64 -5.09 23.19 -22.89
C ARG A 64 -5.21 23.49 -24.39
N ALA A 65 -5.31 22.46 -25.23
CA ALA A 65 -5.55 22.62 -26.66
C ALA A 65 -7.00 23.05 -26.97
N GLY A 66 -7.95 22.70 -26.11
CA GLY A 66 -9.36 23.06 -26.27
C GLY A 66 -9.92 22.53 -27.59
N ARG A 67 -10.50 23.43 -28.39
CA ARG A 67 -11.07 23.08 -29.72
C ARG A 67 -10.00 22.98 -30.82
N HIS A 68 -8.76 23.38 -30.57
CA HIS A 68 -7.70 23.41 -31.57
C HIS A 68 -6.89 22.11 -31.55
N VAL A 69 -7.48 21.02 -32.05
CA VAL A 69 -6.90 19.66 -32.03
C VAL A 69 -5.52 19.60 -32.68
N ALA A 70 -5.28 20.40 -33.73
CA ALA A 70 -3.97 20.50 -34.39
C ALA A 70 -2.83 20.94 -33.45
N THR A 71 -3.13 21.62 -32.34
CA THR A 71 -2.14 22.08 -31.36
C THR A 71 -1.83 21.06 -30.27
N VAL A 72 -2.57 19.94 -30.20
CA VAL A 72 -2.38 18.90 -29.16
C VAL A 72 -0.93 18.41 -29.07
N PRO A 73 -0.20 18.12 -30.16
CA PRO A 73 1.20 17.70 -30.07
C PRO A 73 2.12 18.77 -29.45
N GLN A 74 1.86 20.05 -29.74
CA GLN A 74 2.61 21.17 -29.17
C GLN A 74 2.29 21.33 -27.69
N GLN A 75 1.02 21.30 -27.31
CA GLN A 75 0.59 21.39 -25.91
C GLN A 75 1.07 20.18 -25.09
N PHE A 76 1.09 18.99 -25.68
CA PHE A 76 1.64 17.80 -25.06
C PHE A 76 3.12 17.97 -24.70
N ARG A 77 3.94 18.47 -25.63
CA ARG A 77 5.36 18.76 -25.37
C ARG A 77 5.54 19.85 -24.31
N ALA A 78 4.71 20.89 -24.33
CA ALA A 78 4.75 21.96 -23.34
C ALA A 78 4.43 21.43 -21.94
N VAL A 79 3.31 20.72 -21.79
CA VAL A 79 2.89 20.10 -20.51
C VAL A 79 3.94 19.10 -20.03
N ALA A 80 4.48 18.24 -20.91
CA ALA A 80 5.52 17.30 -20.54
C ALA A 80 6.75 18.01 -19.94
N ARG A 81 7.24 19.08 -20.58
CA ARG A 81 8.39 19.85 -20.07
C ARG A 81 8.10 20.61 -18.78
N GLU A 82 6.92 21.23 -18.67
CA GLU A 82 6.49 21.97 -17.48
C GLU A 82 6.24 21.04 -16.27
N ARG A 83 5.71 19.84 -16.50
CA ARG A 83 5.36 18.90 -15.41
C ARG A 83 6.51 17.99 -15.02
N TRP A 84 7.30 17.53 -15.97
CA TRP A 84 8.34 16.52 -15.76
C TRP A 84 9.72 17.15 -15.89
N THR A 85 10.02 18.05 -14.95
CA THR A 85 11.38 18.55 -14.72
C THR A 85 12.29 17.41 -14.25
N ARG A 86 13.61 17.56 -14.42
CA ARG A 86 14.58 16.56 -13.94
C ARG A 86 14.39 16.23 -12.47
N SER A 87 14.13 17.24 -11.64
CA SER A 87 13.86 17.08 -10.20
C SER A 87 12.63 16.22 -9.92
N HIS A 88 11.54 16.42 -10.66
CA HIS A 88 10.34 15.61 -10.50
C HIS A 88 10.56 14.17 -10.97
N VAL A 89 11.21 13.97 -12.13
CA VAL A 89 11.55 12.63 -12.63
C VAL A 89 12.38 11.85 -11.60
N VAL A 90 13.46 12.46 -11.09
CA VAL A 90 14.32 11.82 -10.08
C VAL A 90 13.54 11.50 -8.82
N PHE A 91 12.67 12.40 -8.36
CA PHE A 91 11.80 12.17 -7.20
C PHE A 91 10.87 10.98 -7.44
N SER A 92 10.09 10.98 -8.52
CA SER A 92 9.12 9.92 -8.82
C SER A 92 9.79 8.56 -9.00
N VAL A 93 10.91 8.50 -9.74
CA VAL A 93 11.67 7.26 -9.96
C VAL A 93 12.30 6.75 -8.66
N SER A 94 12.89 7.63 -7.84
CA SER A 94 13.49 7.21 -6.56
C SER A 94 12.44 6.71 -5.58
N GLY A 95 11.29 7.38 -5.50
CA GLY A 95 10.17 6.97 -4.66
C GLY A 95 9.56 5.66 -5.10
N LEU A 96 9.38 5.47 -6.41
CA LEU A 96 8.90 4.21 -6.96
C LEU A 96 9.87 3.07 -6.74
N ALA A 97 11.17 3.29 -6.93
CA ALA A 97 12.20 2.28 -6.69
C ALA A 97 12.19 1.84 -5.21
N ALA A 98 12.19 2.80 -4.28
CA ALA A 98 12.10 2.50 -2.85
C ALA A 98 10.83 1.72 -2.50
N TRP A 99 9.68 2.15 -3.04
CA TRP A 99 8.40 1.46 -2.86
C TRP A 99 8.43 0.05 -3.43
N TYR A 100 8.91 -0.15 -4.66
CA TYR A 100 8.90 -1.45 -5.33
C TYR A 100 9.81 -2.46 -4.63
N VAL A 101 10.99 -2.02 -4.15
CA VAL A 101 11.86 -2.86 -3.33
C VAL A 101 11.16 -3.28 -2.03
N CYS A 102 10.49 -2.33 -1.35
CA CYS A 102 9.70 -2.68 -0.16
C CYS A 102 8.59 -3.68 -0.51
N TYR A 103 7.85 -3.45 -1.60
CA TYR A 103 6.76 -4.31 -2.04
C TYR A 103 7.23 -5.74 -2.33
N ALA A 104 8.28 -5.89 -3.13
CA ALA A 104 8.79 -7.20 -3.52
C ALA A 104 9.37 -7.97 -2.33
N ALA A 105 10.12 -7.30 -1.47
CA ALA A 105 10.65 -7.89 -0.25
C ALA A 105 9.53 -8.27 0.74
N PHE A 106 8.54 -7.39 0.93
CA PHE A 106 7.37 -7.64 1.75
C PHE A 106 6.59 -8.88 1.28
N ARG A 107 6.31 -8.99 -0.03
CA ARG A 107 5.57 -10.12 -0.61
C ARG A 107 6.30 -11.45 -0.41
N ASN A 108 7.62 -11.47 -0.61
CA ASN A 108 8.44 -12.66 -0.36
C ASN A 108 8.47 -13.02 1.13
N LEU A 109 8.74 -12.06 2.01
CA LEU A 109 8.75 -12.28 3.46
C LEU A 109 7.41 -12.82 3.97
N LYS A 110 6.29 -12.27 3.47
CA LYS A 110 4.95 -12.78 3.77
C LYS A 110 4.78 -14.24 3.33
N SER A 111 5.30 -14.59 2.16
CA SER A 111 5.30 -15.96 1.65
C SER A 111 6.18 -16.92 2.46
N TYR A 112 7.18 -16.40 3.17
CA TYR A 112 8.12 -17.21 3.96
C TYR A 112 7.64 -17.52 5.38
N VAL A 113 6.66 -16.77 5.91
CA VAL A 113 6.13 -16.96 7.27
C VAL A 113 5.87 -18.42 7.66
N PRO A 114 5.16 -19.25 6.85
CA PRO A 114 4.86 -20.63 7.25
C PRO A 114 6.08 -21.58 7.26
N PHE A 115 7.22 -21.16 6.72
CA PHE A 115 8.47 -21.94 6.78
C PHE A 115 9.31 -21.60 8.01
N VAL A 116 9.13 -20.38 8.57
CA VAL A 116 9.86 -19.95 9.77
C VAL A 116 9.11 -20.28 11.04
N HIS A 117 7.78 -20.30 11.01
CA HIS A 117 6.96 -20.59 12.18
C HIS A 117 6.09 -21.84 11.95
N GLU A 118 6.23 -22.82 12.84
CA GLU A 118 5.32 -23.96 12.91
C GLU A 118 4.00 -23.51 13.57
N GLY A 119 2.89 -23.60 12.83
CA GLY A 119 1.55 -23.34 13.34
C GLY A 119 1.06 -21.88 13.22
N VAL A 120 -0.22 -21.69 13.54
CA VAL A 120 -0.93 -20.40 13.49
C VAL A 120 -1.78 -20.24 14.74
N VAL A 121 -2.01 -18.99 15.16
CA VAL A 121 -2.72 -18.70 16.42
C VAL A 121 -4.20 -18.34 16.24
N ASP A 122 -4.80 -18.71 15.11
CA ASP A 122 -6.21 -18.48 14.77
C ASP A 122 -7.19 -18.93 15.87
N SER A 123 -6.94 -20.07 16.54
CA SER A 123 -7.84 -20.54 17.60
C SER A 123 -7.88 -19.59 18.80
N THR A 124 -6.75 -18.98 19.13
CA THR A 124 -6.64 -17.97 20.21
C THR A 124 -7.34 -16.68 19.80
N PHE A 125 -7.13 -16.24 18.56
CA PHE A 125 -7.80 -15.06 18.00
C PHE A 125 -9.32 -15.25 17.96
N LYS A 126 -9.81 -16.42 17.50
CA LYS A 126 -11.24 -16.76 17.52
C LYS A 126 -11.84 -16.70 18.93
N ARG A 127 -11.12 -17.19 19.96
CA ARG A 127 -11.58 -17.09 21.36
C ARG A 127 -11.63 -15.64 21.85
N MET A 128 -10.62 -14.83 21.53
CA MET A 128 -10.57 -13.42 21.91
C MET A 128 -11.68 -12.62 21.22
N ASP A 129 -11.87 -12.80 19.91
CA ASP A 129 -12.96 -12.19 19.16
C ASP A 129 -14.32 -12.56 19.76
N ARG A 130 -14.54 -13.86 20.02
CA ARG A 130 -15.78 -14.31 20.64
C ARG A 130 -16.02 -13.67 22.01
N ALA A 131 -14.97 -13.47 22.81
CA ALA A 131 -15.10 -12.78 24.09
C ALA A 131 -15.44 -11.29 23.92
N LEU A 132 -14.80 -10.60 22.97
CA LEU A 132 -15.07 -9.19 22.65
C LEU A 132 -16.48 -8.97 22.09
N TRP A 133 -17.03 -9.96 21.40
CA TRP A 133 -18.35 -9.94 20.78
C TRP A 133 -19.41 -10.70 21.61
N LEU A 134 -19.23 -10.71 22.94
CA LEU A 134 -20.22 -11.22 23.91
C LEU A 134 -20.67 -12.68 23.66
N GLY A 135 -19.76 -13.52 23.19
CA GLY A 135 -20.02 -14.93 22.89
C GLY A 135 -20.33 -15.23 21.42
N HIS A 136 -20.40 -14.21 20.56
CA HIS A 136 -20.73 -14.36 19.13
C HIS A 136 -19.49 -14.28 18.24
N ASP A 137 -19.56 -14.92 17.07
CA ASP A 137 -18.53 -14.76 16.03
C ASP A 137 -18.79 -13.46 15.24
N PRO A 138 -17.77 -12.59 15.05
CA PRO A 138 -17.97 -11.30 14.40
C PRO A 138 -18.53 -11.41 12.98
N ALA A 139 -18.03 -12.35 12.17
CA ALA A 139 -18.49 -12.52 10.78
C ALA A 139 -19.95 -12.95 10.77
N ASN A 140 -20.33 -13.91 11.62
CA ASN A 140 -21.71 -14.38 11.74
C ASN A 140 -22.68 -13.28 12.24
N VAL A 141 -22.22 -12.38 13.11
CA VAL A 141 -23.00 -11.19 13.48
C VAL A 141 -23.25 -10.30 12.27
N LEU A 142 -22.22 -10.01 11.46
CA LEU A 142 -22.37 -9.20 10.26
C LEU A 142 -23.25 -9.89 9.20
N HIS A 143 -23.17 -11.22 9.05
CA HIS A 143 -24.05 -11.99 8.17
C HIS A 143 -25.51 -11.92 8.63
N SER A 144 -25.75 -11.95 9.93
CA SER A 144 -27.11 -11.82 10.50
C SER A 144 -27.68 -10.42 10.30
N LEU A 145 -26.83 -9.38 10.39
CA LEU A 145 -27.24 -7.98 10.23
C LEU A 145 -27.49 -7.58 8.77
N PHE A 146 -26.61 -8.01 7.86
CA PHE A 146 -26.64 -7.57 6.46
C PHE A 146 -27.18 -8.63 5.48
N GLY A 147 -27.31 -9.88 5.90
CA GLY A 147 -27.65 -11.02 5.05
C GLY A 147 -26.43 -11.59 4.32
N THR A 148 -26.63 -12.65 3.54
CA THR A 148 -25.56 -13.43 2.88
C THR A 148 -25.53 -13.31 1.34
N THR A 149 -26.45 -12.54 0.75
CA THR A 149 -26.63 -12.42 -0.70
C THR A 149 -26.10 -11.10 -1.25
N TRP A 150 -26.92 -10.04 -1.26
CA TRP A 150 -26.53 -8.73 -1.78
C TRP A 150 -25.41 -8.07 -0.98
N ALA A 151 -25.38 -8.29 0.34
CA ALA A 151 -24.30 -7.82 1.18
C ALA A 151 -22.95 -8.44 0.81
N ALA A 152 -22.91 -9.72 0.44
CA ALA A 152 -21.67 -10.36 0.01
C ALA A 152 -21.10 -9.72 -1.27
N GLU A 153 -21.94 -9.42 -2.26
CA GLU A 153 -21.53 -8.71 -3.48
C GLU A 153 -21.03 -7.29 -3.15
N PHE A 154 -21.75 -6.57 -2.30
CA PHE A 154 -21.36 -5.22 -1.88
C PHE A 154 -20.00 -5.22 -1.16
N PHE A 155 -19.83 -6.08 -0.15
CA PHE A 155 -18.57 -6.16 0.59
C PHE A 155 -17.42 -6.70 -0.26
N SER A 156 -17.68 -7.61 -1.20
CA SER A 156 -16.70 -8.02 -2.21
C SER A 156 -16.29 -6.85 -3.10
N ALA A 157 -17.22 -6.00 -3.54
CA ALA A 157 -16.90 -4.82 -4.34
C ALA A 157 -16.05 -3.80 -3.57
N VAL A 158 -16.38 -3.54 -2.29
CA VAL A 158 -15.56 -2.70 -1.39
C VAL A 158 -14.14 -3.23 -1.30
N TYR A 159 -13.97 -4.55 -1.13
CA TYR A 159 -12.66 -5.20 -1.05
C TYR A 159 -11.86 -5.02 -2.35
N VAL A 160 -12.49 -5.18 -3.51
CA VAL A 160 -11.83 -4.97 -4.82
C VAL A 160 -11.43 -3.51 -5.02
N ILE A 161 -12.28 -2.56 -4.65
CA ILE A 161 -11.96 -1.13 -4.72
C ILE A 161 -10.73 -0.81 -3.87
N TRP A 162 -10.60 -1.45 -2.70
CA TRP A 162 -9.44 -1.28 -1.84
C TRP A 162 -8.14 -1.74 -2.53
N ILE A 163 -8.15 -2.87 -3.24
CA ILE A 163 -6.98 -3.38 -3.99
C ILE A 163 -6.48 -2.34 -4.99
N VAL A 164 -7.39 -1.65 -5.68
CA VAL A 164 -7.06 -0.63 -6.68
C VAL A 164 -6.64 0.70 -6.03
N LEU A 165 -7.20 1.02 -4.86
CA LEU A 165 -6.98 2.30 -4.19
C LEU A 165 -5.50 2.55 -3.87
N ILE A 166 -4.79 1.56 -3.33
CA ILE A 166 -3.41 1.74 -2.87
C ILE A 166 -2.46 2.13 -4.02
N PRO A 167 -2.38 1.39 -5.15
CA PRO A 167 -1.60 1.82 -6.31
C PRO A 167 -2.00 3.21 -6.83
N VAL A 168 -3.29 3.55 -6.81
CA VAL A 168 -3.78 4.87 -7.23
C VAL A 168 -3.27 5.96 -6.29
N THR A 169 -3.33 5.78 -4.97
CA THR A 169 -2.82 6.76 -4.00
C THR A 169 -1.30 6.95 -4.13
N LEU A 170 -0.56 5.88 -4.45
CA LEU A 170 0.87 5.97 -4.75
C LEU A 170 1.14 6.77 -6.03
N ALA A 171 0.38 6.51 -7.10
CA ALA A 171 0.46 7.29 -8.33
C ALA A 171 0.14 8.77 -8.07
N VAL A 172 -0.85 9.08 -7.24
CA VAL A 172 -1.13 10.45 -6.80
C VAL A 172 0.06 11.06 -6.07
N ALA A 173 0.66 10.33 -5.13
CA ALA A 173 1.77 10.80 -4.30
C ALA A 173 3.11 10.94 -5.05
N LEU A 174 3.33 10.20 -6.13
CA LEU A 174 4.60 10.22 -6.88
C LEU A 174 4.52 10.96 -8.22
N VAL A 175 3.36 11.00 -8.87
CA VAL A 175 3.18 11.53 -10.24
C VAL A 175 2.34 12.80 -10.25
N TRP A 176 1.22 12.82 -9.52
CA TRP A 176 0.29 13.95 -9.61
C TRP A 176 0.58 15.08 -8.62
N THR A 177 1.15 14.78 -7.45
CA THR A 177 1.44 15.78 -6.43
C THR A 177 2.55 16.74 -6.84
N ARG A 178 2.36 18.02 -6.48
CA ARG A 178 3.39 19.07 -6.60
C ARG A 178 4.06 19.42 -5.28
N HIS A 179 3.74 18.66 -4.23
CA HIS A 179 4.30 18.82 -2.89
C HIS A 179 5.20 17.61 -2.59
N PRO A 180 6.52 17.71 -2.85
CA PRO A 180 7.45 16.59 -2.62
C PRO A 180 7.47 16.15 -1.16
N ALA A 181 7.25 17.08 -0.22
CA ALA A 181 7.13 16.79 1.20
C ALA A 181 5.95 15.86 1.51
N ALA A 182 4.80 16.08 0.86
CA ALA A 182 3.60 15.25 1.01
C ALA A 182 3.81 13.86 0.39
N GLY A 183 4.36 13.82 -0.83
CA GLY A 183 4.65 12.56 -1.53
C GLY A 183 5.65 11.70 -0.76
N SER A 184 6.77 12.28 -0.34
CA SER A 184 7.80 11.56 0.44
C SER A 184 7.26 11.04 1.77
N TRP A 185 6.43 11.83 2.47
CA TRP A 185 5.81 11.38 3.71
C TRP A 185 4.88 10.18 3.49
N PHE A 186 3.96 10.27 2.53
CA PHE A 186 2.99 9.20 2.28
C PHE A 186 3.67 7.88 1.86
N VAL A 187 4.58 7.92 0.89
CA VAL A 187 5.30 6.72 0.44
C VAL A 187 6.16 6.13 1.55
N THR A 188 6.77 7.00 2.37
CA THR A 188 7.52 6.52 3.55
C THR A 188 6.60 5.85 4.56
N ALA A 189 5.39 6.38 4.80
CA ALA A 189 4.42 5.75 5.69
C ALA A 189 4.03 4.35 5.19
N VAL A 190 3.75 4.19 3.88
CA VAL A 190 3.48 2.88 3.28
C VAL A 190 4.67 1.91 3.43
N ALA A 191 5.90 2.39 3.26
CA ALA A 191 7.09 1.56 3.46
C ALA A 191 7.24 1.10 4.92
N VAL A 192 6.93 1.97 5.88
CA VAL A 192 6.92 1.63 7.31
C VAL A 192 5.78 0.67 7.64
N ASP A 193 4.59 0.84 7.08
CA ASP A 193 3.46 -0.10 7.22
C ASP A 193 3.89 -1.52 6.84
N TRP A 194 4.57 -1.69 5.71
CA TRP A 194 5.05 -3.01 5.27
C TRP A 194 6.17 -3.57 6.14
N LEU A 195 7.10 -2.72 6.60
CA LEU A 195 8.16 -3.13 7.52
C LEU A 195 7.57 -3.66 8.85
N LEU A 196 6.68 -2.88 9.46
CA LEU A 196 6.00 -3.27 10.71
C LEU A 196 5.06 -4.46 10.50
N GLY A 197 4.39 -4.51 9.35
CA GLY A 197 3.44 -5.56 8.99
C GLY A 197 4.12 -6.92 8.89
N VAL A 198 5.27 -7.00 8.19
CA VAL A 198 6.06 -8.23 8.14
C VAL A 198 6.56 -8.62 9.51
N ALA A 199 7.12 -7.68 10.28
CA ALA A 199 7.58 -8.00 11.64
C ALA A 199 6.46 -8.61 12.49
N ALA A 200 5.24 -8.08 12.39
CA ALA A 200 4.08 -8.61 13.08
C ALA A 200 3.59 -9.96 12.52
N TYR A 201 3.68 -10.20 11.21
CA TYR A 201 3.35 -11.49 10.60
C TYR A 201 4.24 -12.63 11.10
N PHE A 202 5.53 -12.35 11.32
CA PHE A 202 6.44 -13.32 11.90
C PHE A 202 6.22 -13.50 13.41
N ALA A 203 5.81 -12.44 14.11
CA ALA A 203 5.57 -12.50 15.55
C ALA A 203 4.27 -13.22 15.93
N VAL A 204 3.20 -13.04 15.14
CA VAL A 204 1.86 -13.54 15.44
C VAL A 204 1.19 -14.03 14.15
N PRO A 205 1.57 -15.23 13.64
CA PRO A 205 1.05 -15.73 12.37
C PRO A 205 -0.41 -16.19 12.50
N THR A 206 -1.28 -15.64 11.65
CA THR A 206 -2.68 -16.06 11.51
C THR A 206 -3.10 -16.16 10.03
N LEU A 207 -4.11 -16.98 9.73
CA LEU A 207 -4.65 -17.16 8.38
C LEU A 207 -5.93 -16.36 8.15
N GLY A 208 -6.81 -16.31 9.15
CA GLY A 208 -8.09 -15.62 9.11
C GLY A 208 -9.29 -16.60 9.16
N PRO A 209 -10.48 -16.12 9.59
CA PRO A 209 -11.67 -16.95 9.75
C PRO A 209 -12.09 -17.76 8.53
N ILE A 210 -11.96 -17.21 7.31
CA ILE A 210 -12.38 -17.89 6.09
C ILE A 210 -11.60 -19.17 5.82
N TYR A 211 -10.37 -19.29 6.35
CA TYR A 211 -9.54 -20.49 6.21
C TYR A 211 -9.66 -21.41 7.43
N SER A 212 -9.72 -20.86 8.65
CA SER A 212 -9.77 -21.65 9.89
C SER A 212 -11.18 -22.10 10.30
N ALA A 213 -12.22 -21.47 9.78
CA ALA A 213 -13.63 -21.74 10.08
C ALA A 213 -14.51 -21.69 8.82
N ARG A 214 -14.07 -22.36 7.73
CA ARG A 214 -14.72 -22.38 6.41
C ARG A 214 -16.24 -22.57 6.42
N GLY A 215 -16.76 -23.41 7.33
CA GLY A 215 -18.20 -23.68 7.46
C GLY A 215 -19.06 -22.45 7.73
N ASP A 216 -18.50 -21.42 8.38
CA ASP A 216 -19.20 -20.16 8.67
C ASP A 216 -19.46 -19.34 7.38
N PHE A 217 -18.75 -19.63 6.28
CA PHE A 217 -18.78 -18.84 5.05
C PHE A 217 -19.43 -19.57 3.86
N THR A 218 -19.79 -20.86 3.98
CA THR A 218 -20.34 -21.65 2.86
C THR A 218 -21.71 -21.19 2.39
N GLY A 219 -22.46 -20.48 3.24
CA GLY A 219 -23.77 -19.91 2.91
C GLY A 219 -23.73 -18.55 2.20
N LEU A 220 -22.54 -17.97 2.01
CA LEU A 220 -22.38 -16.71 1.30
C LEU A 220 -22.58 -16.91 -0.20
N ARG A 221 -23.19 -15.92 -0.86
CA ARG A 221 -23.24 -15.85 -2.31
C ARG A 221 -21.81 -15.88 -2.86
N HIS A 222 -21.60 -16.66 -3.91
CA HIS A 222 -20.32 -16.71 -4.62
C HIS A 222 -20.05 -15.37 -5.31
N THR A 223 -18.91 -14.76 -4.99
CA THR A 223 -18.48 -13.44 -5.48
C THR A 223 -17.03 -13.50 -5.98
N TYR A 224 -16.49 -12.37 -6.43
CA TYR A 224 -15.06 -12.27 -6.71
C TYR A 224 -14.19 -12.61 -5.50
N ALA A 225 -14.60 -12.20 -4.29
CA ALA A 225 -13.88 -12.53 -3.06
C ALA A 225 -13.79 -14.05 -2.82
N THR A 226 -14.85 -14.81 -3.17
CA THR A 226 -14.85 -16.28 -3.10
C THR A 226 -13.83 -16.88 -4.08
N THR A 227 -13.82 -16.42 -5.34
CA THR A 227 -12.83 -16.87 -6.33
C THR A 227 -11.40 -16.56 -5.87
N LEU A 228 -11.18 -15.36 -5.33
CA LEU A 228 -9.88 -14.93 -4.84
C LEU A 228 -9.44 -15.76 -3.62
N GLU A 229 -10.34 -16.08 -2.68
CA GLU A 229 -10.02 -16.93 -1.53
C GLU A 229 -9.50 -18.29 -1.96
N GLN A 230 -10.20 -18.93 -2.91
CA GLN A 230 -9.80 -20.22 -3.45
C GLN A 230 -8.45 -20.14 -4.16
N GLN A 231 -8.22 -19.12 -5.00
CA GLN A 231 -6.93 -18.91 -5.67
C GLN A 231 -5.78 -18.75 -4.68
N LEU A 232 -5.98 -17.95 -3.63
CA LEU A 232 -4.97 -17.75 -2.58
C LEU A 232 -4.71 -19.03 -1.79
N TRP A 233 -5.73 -19.86 -1.60
CA TRP A 233 -5.57 -21.17 -0.96
C TRP A 233 -4.79 -22.14 -1.84
N ASP A 234 -5.09 -22.18 -3.13
CA ASP A 234 -4.39 -23.05 -4.08
C ASP A 234 -2.92 -22.64 -4.20
N ASP A 235 -2.62 -21.33 -4.28
CA ASP A 235 -1.25 -20.79 -4.23
C ASP A 235 -0.54 -21.20 -2.94
N ARG A 236 -1.21 -21.13 -1.78
CA ARG A 236 -0.67 -21.60 -0.50
C ARG A 236 -0.27 -23.06 -0.58
N VAL A 237 -1.21 -23.92 -0.99
CA VAL A 237 -1.00 -25.37 -1.01
C VAL A 237 0.14 -25.72 -1.97
N HIS A 238 0.19 -25.09 -3.15
CA HIS A 238 1.27 -25.29 -4.13
C HIS A 238 2.64 -24.90 -3.56
N VAL A 239 2.75 -23.72 -2.93
CA VAL A 239 4.01 -23.25 -2.34
C VAL A 239 4.45 -24.13 -1.16
N LEU A 240 3.52 -24.60 -0.33
CA LEU A 240 3.86 -25.51 0.77
C LEU A 240 4.24 -26.92 0.30
N ALA A 241 3.63 -27.40 -0.78
CA ALA A 241 3.95 -28.70 -1.37
C ALA A 241 5.27 -28.68 -2.17
N ASN A 242 5.58 -27.55 -2.81
CA ASN A 242 6.83 -27.33 -3.54
C ASN A 242 7.44 -25.95 -3.18
N PRO A 243 8.26 -25.88 -2.12
CA PRO A 243 8.87 -24.62 -1.65
C PRO A 243 9.83 -23.96 -2.65
N HIS A 244 10.25 -24.66 -3.71
CA HIS A 244 11.08 -24.11 -4.78
C HIS A 244 10.28 -23.65 -6.01
N ALA A 245 8.95 -23.81 -6.02
CA ALA A 245 8.09 -23.29 -7.07
C ALA A 245 8.17 -21.76 -7.15
N THR A 246 8.39 -21.23 -8.36
CA THR A 246 8.51 -19.78 -8.62
C THR A 246 7.29 -19.20 -9.36
N ASP A 247 6.35 -20.04 -9.75
CA ASP A 247 5.12 -19.70 -10.50
C ASP A 247 3.95 -19.32 -9.59
N ALA A 248 4.05 -19.55 -8.27
CA ALA A 248 3.08 -19.07 -7.29
C ALA A 248 3.76 -18.42 -6.08
N VAL A 249 3.01 -17.56 -5.40
CA VAL A 249 3.45 -16.87 -4.18
C VAL A 249 2.36 -16.99 -3.13
N GLN A 250 2.71 -17.53 -1.96
CA GLN A 250 1.77 -17.63 -0.87
C GLN A 250 1.61 -16.26 -0.20
N THR A 251 0.39 -15.75 -0.10
CA THR A 251 0.12 -14.39 0.39
C THR A 251 -0.93 -14.32 1.49
N ILE A 252 -1.37 -15.46 2.02
CA ILE A 252 -2.26 -15.52 3.19
C ILE A 252 -1.46 -15.24 4.46
N ALA A 253 -1.76 -14.09 5.08
CA ALA A 253 -1.48 -13.78 6.48
C ALA A 253 -2.48 -12.69 6.92
N ALA A 254 -3.16 -12.90 8.06
CA ALA A 254 -4.25 -12.05 8.52
C ALA A 254 -3.77 -10.97 9.50
N PHE A 255 -3.22 -11.33 10.66
CA PHE A 255 -2.86 -10.37 11.70
C PHE A 255 -1.47 -9.76 11.49
N PRO A 256 -1.32 -8.43 11.52
CA PRO A 256 -2.35 -7.41 11.59
C PRO A 256 -2.93 -7.11 10.20
N SER A 257 -4.16 -6.60 10.16
CA SER A 257 -4.81 -6.28 8.90
C SER A 257 -4.15 -5.07 8.24
N LEU A 258 -3.30 -5.33 7.24
CA LEU A 258 -2.72 -4.26 6.41
C LEU A 258 -3.76 -3.52 5.57
N HIS A 259 -4.93 -4.12 5.34
CA HIS A 259 -6.06 -3.44 4.72
C HIS A 259 -6.49 -2.24 5.56
N VAL A 260 -6.65 -2.48 6.87
CA VAL A 260 -7.00 -1.47 7.85
C VAL A 260 -5.81 -0.54 8.12
N GLY A 261 -4.59 -1.07 8.24
CA GLY A 261 -3.38 -0.26 8.46
C GLY A 261 -3.14 0.77 7.38
N LEU A 262 -3.11 0.36 6.11
CA LEU A 262 -2.95 1.28 4.98
C LEU A 262 -4.12 2.27 4.88
N MET A 263 -5.36 1.86 5.19
CA MET A 263 -6.48 2.79 5.22
C MET A 263 -6.39 3.81 6.35
N VAL A 264 -5.95 3.42 7.54
CA VAL A 264 -5.67 4.36 8.63
C VAL A 264 -4.54 5.30 8.22
N THR A 265 -3.50 4.80 7.56
CA THR A 265 -2.41 5.62 7.00
C THR A 265 -2.96 6.67 6.04
N VAL A 266 -3.84 6.28 5.10
CA VAL A 266 -4.52 7.22 4.20
C VAL A 266 -5.35 8.25 5.00
N CYS A 267 -6.22 7.80 5.91
CA CYS A 267 -7.13 8.67 6.67
C CYS A 267 -6.38 9.70 7.52
N LEU A 268 -5.34 9.29 8.22
CA LEU A 268 -4.51 10.17 9.03
C LEU A 268 -3.67 11.09 8.16
N PHE A 269 -3.06 10.59 7.09
CA PHE A 269 -2.30 11.42 6.16
C PHE A 269 -3.16 12.53 5.55
N VAL A 270 -4.32 12.22 4.98
CA VAL A 270 -5.19 13.26 4.37
C VAL A 270 -5.70 14.26 5.41
N THR A 271 -5.84 13.84 6.66
CA THR A 271 -6.24 14.70 7.78
C THR A 271 -5.11 15.64 8.18
N PHE A 272 -3.90 15.12 8.43
CA PHE A 272 -2.76 15.92 8.87
C PHE A 272 -2.09 16.72 7.75
N ALA A 273 -2.29 16.33 6.49
CA ALA A 273 -1.93 17.12 5.33
C ALA A 273 -2.92 18.27 5.05
N GLY A 274 -4.04 18.35 5.79
CA GLY A 274 -5.00 19.44 5.64
C GLY A 274 -5.81 19.39 4.35
N MET A 275 -6.01 18.20 3.76
CA MET A 275 -6.77 18.04 2.51
C MET A 275 -8.25 18.38 2.70
N ALA A 276 -8.98 18.62 1.60
CA ALA A 276 -10.38 19.06 1.64
C ALA A 276 -11.29 18.15 2.50
N ARG A 277 -12.30 18.73 3.16
CA ARG A 277 -13.20 18.02 4.09
C ARG A 277 -13.83 16.78 3.45
N TRP A 278 -14.27 16.88 2.19
CA TRP A 278 -14.89 15.75 1.50
C TRP A 278 -13.93 14.57 1.34
N ILE A 279 -12.65 14.81 1.00
CA ILE A 279 -11.61 13.75 0.89
C ILE A 279 -11.44 13.04 2.22
N ARG A 280 -11.32 13.82 3.32
CA ARG A 280 -11.19 13.27 4.67
C ARG A 280 -12.40 12.40 5.01
N VAL A 281 -13.61 12.95 4.89
CA VAL A 281 -14.85 12.23 5.21
C VAL A 281 -14.98 10.95 4.38
N THR A 282 -14.76 11.03 3.07
CA THR A 282 -14.81 9.85 2.18
C THR A 282 -13.78 8.80 2.59
N SER A 283 -12.54 9.19 2.93
CA SER A 283 -11.52 8.23 3.37
C SER A 283 -11.90 7.51 4.67
N TRP A 284 -12.44 8.23 5.66
CA TRP A 284 -12.88 7.65 6.93
C TRP A 284 -14.10 6.74 6.77
N VAL A 285 -15.06 7.11 5.91
CA VAL A 285 -16.19 6.24 5.55
C VAL A 285 -15.68 4.96 4.88
N PHE A 286 -14.74 5.09 3.94
CA PHE A 286 -14.18 3.94 3.25
C PHE A 286 -13.35 3.03 4.18
N LEU A 287 -12.67 3.58 5.19
CA LEU A 287 -12.03 2.79 6.25
C LEU A 287 -13.06 1.93 7.01
N VAL A 288 -14.19 2.50 7.43
CA VAL A 288 -15.26 1.74 8.10
C VAL A 288 -15.78 0.62 7.20
N LEU A 289 -16.05 0.93 5.93
CA LEU A 289 -16.47 -0.09 4.95
C LEU A 289 -15.41 -1.17 4.74
N THR A 290 -14.12 -0.80 4.72
CA THR A 290 -13.01 -1.75 4.60
C THR A 290 -12.97 -2.69 5.80
N VAL A 291 -13.07 -2.17 7.03
CA VAL A 291 -13.11 -2.99 8.24
C VAL A 291 -14.27 -3.98 8.19
N LEU A 292 -15.48 -3.50 7.90
CA LEU A 292 -16.68 -4.35 7.81
C LEU A 292 -16.53 -5.40 6.70
N SER A 293 -16.05 -5.01 5.52
CA SER A 293 -15.82 -5.91 4.40
C SER A 293 -14.83 -7.02 4.76
N THR A 294 -13.71 -6.67 5.40
CA THR A 294 -12.69 -7.66 5.77
C THR A 294 -13.15 -8.67 6.80
N ILE A 295 -13.98 -8.26 7.77
CA ILE A 295 -14.54 -9.15 8.79
C ILE A 295 -15.69 -9.97 8.20
N TYR A 296 -16.61 -9.34 7.46
CA TYR A 296 -17.76 -10.00 6.84
C TYR A 296 -17.33 -11.13 5.90
N LEU A 297 -16.29 -10.90 5.10
CA LEU A 297 -15.74 -11.89 4.17
C LEU A 297 -14.80 -12.89 4.85
N GLY A 298 -14.55 -12.76 6.17
CA GLY A 298 -13.72 -13.70 6.92
C GLY A 298 -12.21 -13.60 6.64
N TRP A 299 -11.75 -12.54 5.97
CA TRP A 299 -10.31 -12.32 5.74
C TRP A 299 -9.55 -12.08 7.04
N HIS A 300 -10.21 -11.45 8.02
CA HIS A 300 -9.61 -10.95 9.24
C HIS A 300 -10.51 -11.19 10.44
N PHE A 301 -9.90 -11.52 11.58
CA PHE A 301 -10.50 -11.37 12.89
C PHE A 301 -10.73 -9.88 13.21
N SER A 302 -11.65 -9.56 14.11
CA SER A 302 -11.90 -8.17 14.52
C SER A 302 -10.67 -7.55 15.21
N LEU A 303 -9.89 -8.36 15.92
CA LEU A 303 -8.62 -7.95 16.52
C LEU A 303 -7.56 -7.55 15.47
N ASP A 304 -7.59 -8.13 14.27
CA ASP A 304 -6.68 -7.77 13.19
C ASP A 304 -6.90 -6.35 12.71
N ALA A 305 -8.15 -5.85 12.77
CA ALA A 305 -8.47 -4.46 12.46
C ALA A 305 -7.88 -3.51 13.50
N VAL A 306 -7.91 -3.87 14.79
CA VAL A 306 -7.28 -3.07 15.85
C VAL A 306 -5.76 -3.05 15.67
N GLY A 307 -5.15 -4.21 15.43
CA GLY A 307 -3.72 -4.31 15.13
C GLY A 307 -3.32 -3.48 13.92
N GLY A 308 -4.10 -3.56 12.83
CA GLY A 308 -3.93 -2.73 11.65
C GLY A 308 -4.00 -1.24 11.96
N ALA A 309 -5.01 -0.80 12.73
CA ALA A 309 -5.16 0.61 13.08
C ALA A 309 -3.98 1.16 13.90
N VAL A 310 -3.49 0.40 14.88
CA VAL A 310 -2.29 0.77 15.64
C VAL A 310 -1.06 0.86 14.73
N LEU A 311 -0.90 -0.13 13.84
CA LEU A 311 0.21 -0.20 12.90
C LEU A 311 0.21 1.00 11.93
N GLY A 312 -0.92 1.31 11.31
CA GLY A 312 -1.04 2.46 10.40
C GLY A 312 -0.83 3.81 11.08
N ALA A 313 -1.34 3.96 12.31
CA ALA A 313 -1.09 5.16 13.10
C ALA A 313 0.41 5.33 13.44
N ALA A 314 1.07 4.24 13.83
CA ALA A 314 2.51 4.23 14.07
C ALA A 314 3.30 4.53 12.79
N ALA A 315 2.90 3.96 11.66
CA ALA A 315 3.56 4.17 10.37
C ALA A 315 3.52 5.65 9.94
N VAL A 316 2.36 6.30 10.04
CA VAL A 316 2.22 7.74 9.75
C VAL A 316 3.09 8.57 10.68
N TRP A 317 3.11 8.25 11.97
CA TRP A 317 3.91 8.97 12.96
C TRP A 317 5.42 8.81 12.72
N ILE A 318 5.92 7.58 12.58
CA ILE A 318 7.33 7.29 12.29
C ILE A 318 7.76 7.97 10.99
N ALA A 319 6.93 7.87 9.94
CA ALA A 319 7.23 8.50 8.66
C ALA A 319 7.21 10.04 8.75
N ALA A 320 6.34 10.62 9.58
CA ALA A 320 6.32 12.06 9.83
C ALA A 320 7.64 12.51 10.46
N ILE A 321 8.14 11.78 11.47
CA ILE A 321 9.44 12.04 12.08
C ILE A 321 10.57 11.84 11.06
N GLY A 322 10.62 10.68 10.38
CA GLY A 322 11.68 10.31 9.44
C GLY A 322 11.78 11.23 8.21
N THR A 323 10.67 11.84 7.79
CA THR A 323 10.64 12.83 6.70
C THR A 323 10.68 14.28 7.18
N GLY A 324 10.62 14.51 8.49
CA GLY A 324 10.56 15.84 9.13
C GLY A 324 9.22 16.57 8.95
N ASN A 325 8.15 15.88 8.58
CA ASN A 325 6.79 16.41 8.47
C ASN A 325 6.10 16.41 9.84
N HIS A 326 6.67 17.14 10.80
CA HIS A 326 6.13 17.25 12.15
C HIS A 326 6.46 18.61 12.78
N VAL A 327 5.66 19.01 13.77
CA VAL A 327 5.90 20.18 14.62
C VAL A 327 5.78 19.74 16.08
N GLY A 328 6.86 19.85 16.86
CA GLY A 328 6.88 19.37 18.26
C GLY A 328 6.52 17.89 18.40
N GLY A 329 7.00 17.05 17.48
CA GLY A 329 6.70 15.61 17.41
C GLY A 329 5.31 15.24 16.90
N ARG A 330 4.44 16.22 16.63
CA ARG A 330 3.09 15.96 16.09
C ARG A 330 3.11 15.94 14.56
N PRO A 331 2.55 14.90 13.91
CA PRO A 331 2.50 14.81 12.45
C PRO A 331 1.77 16.00 11.84
N ARG A 332 2.43 16.70 10.90
CA ARG A 332 1.86 17.83 10.17
C ARG A 332 2.67 18.05 8.90
N LEU A 333 1.99 18.26 7.78
CA LEU A 333 2.69 18.61 6.54
C LEU A 333 3.45 19.92 6.73
N VAL A 334 4.78 19.88 6.56
CA VAL A 334 5.64 21.06 6.62
C VAL A 334 5.97 21.43 5.19
N ASP A 335 5.44 22.55 4.71
CA ASP A 335 5.72 23.02 3.35
C ASP A 335 7.19 23.44 3.23
N ARG A 336 7.83 22.93 2.18
CA ARG A 336 9.25 23.17 1.87
C ARG A 336 9.44 23.71 0.45
N GLY A 337 8.35 24.16 -0.19
CA GLY A 337 8.33 24.58 -1.58
C GLY A 337 8.20 23.42 -2.57
N GLY A 338 7.91 23.76 -3.82
CA GLY A 338 7.81 22.82 -4.95
C GLY A 338 9.18 22.45 -5.54
N TYR A 339 9.17 21.69 -6.63
CA TYR A 339 10.39 21.22 -7.30
C TYR A 339 11.30 22.35 -7.83
N GLU A 340 10.76 23.56 -8.04
CA GLU A 340 11.40 24.67 -8.79
C GLU A 340 12.26 25.65 -7.96
N VAL A 341 12.07 25.75 -6.63
CA VAL A 341 12.88 26.67 -5.77
C VAL A 341 14.37 26.30 -5.75
N THR A 342 14.71 25.15 -6.33
CA THR A 342 16.01 24.48 -6.20
C THR A 342 16.99 24.78 -7.33
N GLU A 343 16.55 25.23 -8.51
CA GLU A 343 17.48 25.60 -9.60
C GLU A 343 17.97 27.06 -9.47
N ALA A 344 17.12 27.98 -9.00
CA ALA A 344 17.48 29.39 -8.85
C ALA A 344 18.60 29.62 -7.81
N THR A 345 18.65 28.82 -6.75
CA THR A 345 19.70 28.92 -5.71
C THR A 345 21.04 28.30 -6.15
N GLY A 346 21.02 27.38 -7.11
CA GLY A 346 22.24 26.81 -7.72
C GLY A 346 22.87 27.72 -8.78
N GLN A 347 22.05 28.46 -9.53
CA GLN A 347 22.52 29.44 -10.52
C GLN A 347 23.00 30.76 -9.88
N ALA A 348 22.31 31.25 -8.85
CA ALA A 348 22.72 32.46 -8.14
C ALA A 348 24.08 32.29 -7.40
N SER A 349 24.41 31.08 -6.96
CA SER A 349 25.70 30.79 -6.32
C SER A 349 26.84 30.58 -7.34
N THR A 350 26.54 30.28 -8.61
CA THR A 350 27.57 30.18 -9.66
C THR A 350 27.85 31.53 -10.35
N GLU A 351 26.90 32.46 -10.39
CA GLU A 351 27.13 33.81 -10.92
C GLU A 351 27.97 34.69 -9.98
N VAL A 352 27.79 34.58 -8.65
CA VAL A 352 28.60 35.32 -7.67
C VAL A 352 30.05 34.80 -7.59
N SER A 353 30.30 33.54 -7.96
CA SER A 353 31.66 32.97 -8.01
C SER A 353 32.41 33.24 -9.32
N ARG A 354 31.76 33.82 -10.33
CA ARG A 354 32.39 34.17 -11.63
C ARG A 354 32.66 35.67 -11.79
N SER A 355 32.32 36.48 -10.78
CA SER A 355 32.54 37.93 -10.75
C SER A 355 33.48 38.41 -9.65
N ALA A 356 34.32 37.52 -9.10
CA ALA A 356 35.37 37.85 -8.12
C ALA A 356 36.77 37.57 -8.68
#